data_AF-T1C475-F1
#
_entry.id   AF-T1C475-F1
#
_cell.length_a   1.000
_cell.length_b   1.000
_cell.length_c   1.000
_cell.angle_alpha   90.00
_cell.angle_beta   90.00
_cell.angle_gamma   90.00
#
_symmetry.space_group_name_H-M   'P 1'
#
loop_
_entity.id
_entity.type
_entity.pdbx_description
1 polymer ?
#
loop_
_entity_poly.entity_id
_entity_poly.type
_entity_poly.pdbx_seq_one_letter_code
_entity_poly.pdbx_strand_id
1 'polypeptide(L)'
;REVVVYTNAVRATRDEEERNRELSAIGEALTALSEKGKGWREKKLHPAIEQIVGSWKDLVEVRVQRGGKTPRILWSFRDRAVKAAAREDGKCVLCCTDERMSA
;
A
#
# COMPACT_ATOMS: atom_id res chain seq x y z
N ARG A 1 -11.12 -31.82 -5.66
CA ARG A 1 -11.13 -30.39 -5.26
C ARG A 1 -10.52 -29.59 -6.39
N GLU A 2 -11.37 -28.91 -7.16
CA GLU A 2 -10.94 -28.03 -8.24
C GLU A 2 -10.96 -26.59 -7.72
N VAL A 3 -9.89 -25.85 -7.99
CA VAL A 3 -9.74 -24.45 -7.60
C VAL A 3 -9.74 -23.64 -8.88
N VAL A 4 -10.80 -22.87 -9.10
CA VAL A 4 -10.90 -21.98 -10.26
C VAL A 4 -10.69 -20.55 -9.78
N VAL A 5 -9.69 -19.88 -10.35
CA VAL A 5 -9.46 -18.44 -10.14
C VAL A 5 -10.21 -17.69 -11.21
N TYR A 6 -11.13 -16.81 -10.82
CA TYR A 6 -11.81 -15.90 -11.74
C TYR A 6 -11.56 -14.45 -11.35
N THR A 7 -11.62 -13.56 -12.34
CA THR A 7 -11.47 -12.12 -12.13
C THR A 7 -12.86 -11.47 -12.19
N ASN A 8 -13.28 -10.85 -11.10
CA ASN A 8 -14.48 -10.03 -11.03
C ASN A 8 -14.11 -8.58 -11.35
N ALA A 9 -14.54 -8.06 -12.51
CA ALA A 9 -14.22 -6.71 -12.95
C ALA A 9 -14.75 -5.61 -12.00
N VAL A 10 -15.96 -5.76 -11.46
CA VAL A 10 -16.56 -4.77 -10.54
C VAL A 10 -15.75 -4.71 -9.24
N ARG A 11 -15.34 -5.89 -8.74
CA ARG A 11 -14.47 -5.96 -7.57
C ARG A 11 -13.08 -5.41 -7.86
N ALA A 12 -12.51 -5.68 -9.04
CA ALA A 12 -11.22 -5.15 -9.43
C ALA A 12 -11.21 -3.61 -9.40
N THR A 13 -12.22 -2.96 -9.99
CA THR A 13 -12.34 -1.50 -9.97
C THR A 13 -12.47 -0.95 -8.56
N ARG A 14 -13.29 -1.58 -7.71
CA ARG A 14 -13.47 -1.13 -6.32
C ARG A 14 -12.19 -1.26 -5.49
N ASP A 15 -11.52 -2.41 -5.60
CA ASP A 15 -10.27 -2.68 -4.87
C ASP A 15 -9.15 -1.72 -5.36
N GLU A 16 -9.13 -1.40 -6.66
CA GLU A 16 -8.23 -0.38 -7.24
C GLU A 16 -8.51 1.03 -6.70
N GLU A 17 -9.78 1.46 -6.72
CA GLU A 17 -10.20 2.78 -6.22
C GLU A 17 -9.86 2.96 -4.74
N GLU A 18 -10.12 1.93 -3.92
CA GLU A 18 -9.80 1.91 -2.50
C GLU A 18 -8.29 2.07 -2.27
N ARG A 19 -7.47 1.23 -2.92
CA ARG A 19 -6.00 1.34 -2.83
C ARG A 19 -5.52 2.72 -3.27
N ASN A 20 -5.97 3.22 -4.40
CA ASN A 20 -5.50 4.49 -4.94
C ASN A 20 -5.85 5.65 -4.01
N ARG A 21 -7.05 5.64 -3.42
CA ARG A 21 -7.47 6.64 -2.43
C ARG A 21 -6.59 6.61 -1.18
N GLU A 22 -6.38 5.42 -0.61
CA GLU A 22 -5.55 5.26 0.59
C GLU A 22 -4.09 5.65 0.34
N LEU A 23 -3.51 5.21 -0.78
CA LEU A 23 -2.14 5.59 -1.14
C LEU A 23 -2.01 7.10 -1.38
N SER A 24 -3.01 7.74 -2.00
CA SER A 24 -3.04 9.19 -2.18
C SER A 24 -3.04 9.91 -0.82
N ALA A 25 -3.91 9.48 0.11
CA ALA A 25 -3.98 10.06 1.45
C ALA A 25 -2.67 9.89 2.23
N ILE A 26 -2.01 8.73 2.11
CA ILE A 26 -0.69 8.48 2.71
C ILE A 26 0.37 9.42 2.14
N GLY A 27 0.38 9.62 0.81
CA GLY A 27 1.33 10.52 0.16
C GLY A 27 1.19 11.97 0.62
N GLU A 28 -0.05 12.45 0.73
CA GLU A 28 -0.35 13.79 1.27
C GLU A 28 0.10 13.91 2.73
N ALA A 29 -0.21 12.91 3.56
CA ALA A 29 0.17 12.90 4.97
C ALA A 29 1.69 12.87 5.17
N LEU A 30 2.44 12.08 4.39
CA LEU A 30 3.90 12.04 4.44
C LEU A 30 4.52 13.35 3.96
N THR A 31 3.94 13.98 2.93
CA THR A 31 4.38 15.30 2.45
C THR A 31 4.16 16.36 3.53
N ALA A 32 2.97 16.37 4.15
CA ALA A 32 2.67 17.27 5.27
C ALA A 32 3.57 17.01 6.50
N LEU A 33 3.89 15.74 6.79
CA LEU A 33 4.83 15.38 7.85
C LEU A 33 6.26 15.85 7.52
N SER A 34 6.68 15.80 6.27
CA SER A 34 8.01 16.29 5.84
C SER A 34 8.16 17.78 6.12
N GLU A 35 7.09 18.56 5.88
CA GLU A 35 7.04 20.00 6.15
C GLU A 35 6.99 20.31 7.66
N LYS A 36 6.05 19.69 8.39
CA LYS A 36 5.89 19.90 9.84
C LYS A 36 7.05 19.34 10.68
N GLY A 37 7.70 18.30 10.17
CA GLY A 37 8.73 17.51 10.84
C GLY A 37 10.16 18.00 10.62
N LYS A 38 10.37 19.13 9.92
CA LYS A 38 11.72 19.68 9.61
C LYS A 38 12.62 19.79 10.85
N GLY A 39 12.06 20.18 12.00
CA GLY A 39 12.77 20.30 13.28
C GLY A 39 12.70 19.07 14.19
N TRP A 40 12.01 17.99 13.77
CA TRP A 40 11.80 16.84 14.64
C TRP A 40 13.03 15.92 14.69
N ARG A 41 13.29 15.37 15.88
CA ARG A 41 14.28 14.30 16.06
C ARG A 41 13.78 13.01 15.39
N GLU A 42 14.70 12.17 14.92
CA GLU A 42 14.37 10.89 14.26
C GLU A 42 13.44 10.03 15.13
N LYS A 43 13.69 9.99 16.45
CA LYS A 43 12.87 9.26 17.43
C LYS A 43 11.38 9.67 17.42
N LYS A 44 11.06 10.90 17.02
CA LYS A 44 9.67 11.38 16.86
C LYS A 44 9.14 11.16 15.44
N LEU A 45 10.02 11.17 14.44
CA LEU A 45 9.65 10.96 13.04
C LEU A 45 9.27 9.51 12.74
N HIS A 46 10.04 8.53 13.25
CA HIS A 46 9.77 7.12 12.97
C HIS A 46 8.37 6.66 13.39
N PRO A 47 7.90 6.91 14.63
CA PRO A 47 6.54 6.53 15.04
C PRO A 47 5.47 7.26 14.23
N ALA A 48 5.69 8.53 13.87
CA ALA A 48 4.75 9.30 13.06
C ALA A 48 4.65 8.76 11.62
N ILE A 49 5.77 8.37 11.03
CA ILE A 49 5.80 7.70 9.72
C ILE A 49 5.09 6.35 9.80
N GLU A 50 5.36 5.55 10.83
CA GLU A 50 4.73 4.24 11.02
C GLU A 50 3.21 4.35 11.19
N GLN A 51 2.74 5.37 11.91
CA GLN A 51 1.31 5.64 12.05
C GLN A 51 0.64 6.06 10.73
N ILE A 52 1.33 6.83 9.89
CA ILE A 52 0.80 7.26 8.58
C ILE A 52 0.78 6.09 7.59
N VAL A 53 1.86 5.33 7.51
CA VAL A 53 2.02 4.30 6.50
C VAL A 53 1.28 3.01 6.90
N GLY A 54 1.25 2.67 8.19
CA GLY A 54 0.48 1.55 8.72
C GLY A 54 0.70 0.23 7.96
N SER A 55 -0.39 -0.39 7.52
CA SER A 55 -0.39 -1.63 6.75
C SER A 55 0.17 -1.49 5.33
N TRP A 56 0.32 -0.27 4.83
CA TRP A 56 0.77 0.02 3.45
C TRP A 56 2.30 0.12 3.33
N LYS A 57 3.05 -0.23 4.37
CA LYS A 57 4.53 -0.16 4.43
C LYS A 57 5.25 -0.92 3.33
N ASP A 58 4.61 -1.96 2.79
CA ASP A 58 5.21 -2.76 1.72
C ASP A 58 5.08 -2.06 0.35
N LEU A 59 4.16 -1.10 0.22
CA LEU A 59 3.90 -0.32 -0.98
C LEU A 59 4.56 1.08 -0.96
N VAL A 60 5.04 1.53 0.19
CA VAL A 60 5.62 2.87 0.37
C VAL A 60 7.03 2.77 0.93
N GLU A 61 7.99 3.40 0.28
CA GLU A 61 9.33 3.56 0.80
C GLU A 61 9.45 4.94 1.46
N VAL A 62 9.90 4.98 2.71
CA VAL A 62 10.15 6.23 3.45
C VAL A 62 11.56 6.21 4.04
N ARG A 63 12.29 7.29 3.82
CA ARG A 63 13.65 7.49 4.30
C ARG A 63 13.79 8.82 5.03
N VAL A 64 14.26 8.76 6.27
CA VAL A 64 14.61 9.96 7.05
C VAL A 64 16.06 10.35 6.75
N GLN A 65 16.28 11.60 6.35
CA GLN A 65 17.60 12.13 6.07
C GLN A 65 18.26 12.68 7.35
N ARG A 66 19.55 12.37 7.51
CA ARG A 66 20.41 12.87 8.60
C ARG A 66 21.11 14.16 8.22
N GLY A 67 21.50 14.95 9.22
CA GLY A 67 22.41 16.08 9.04
C GLY A 67 21.80 17.37 8.47
N GLY A 68 20.51 17.63 8.70
CA GLY A 68 19.88 18.92 8.33
C GLY A 68 19.57 19.09 6.84
N LYS A 69 19.67 18.02 6.05
CA LYS A 69 19.20 18.03 4.65
C LYS A 69 17.67 18.18 4.60
N THR A 70 17.21 18.95 3.62
CA THR A 70 15.78 19.24 3.38
C THR A 70 15.44 18.77 1.97
N PRO A 71 14.35 18.00 1.76
CA PRO A 71 13.37 17.54 2.75
C PRO A 71 13.91 16.46 3.69
N ARG A 72 13.55 16.56 4.98
CA ARG A 72 14.04 15.64 6.02
C ARG A 72 13.43 14.25 5.90
N ILE A 73 12.26 14.14 5.29
CA ILE A 73 11.61 12.88 4.95
C ILE A 73 11.54 12.82 3.42
N LEU A 74 12.19 11.82 2.84
CA LEU A 74 12.02 11.40 1.46
C LEU A 74 11.07 10.22 1.44
N TRP A 75 10.14 10.20 0.50
CA TRP A 75 9.25 9.07 0.33
C TRP A 75 8.90 8.87 -1.15
N SER A 76 8.55 7.64 -1.50
CA SER A 76 8.10 7.26 -2.83
C SER A 76 7.24 6.00 -2.76
N PHE A 77 6.33 5.82 -3.71
CA PHE A 77 5.67 4.54 -3.89
C PHE A 77 6.63 3.51 -4.48
N ARG A 78 6.48 2.26 -4.04
CA ARG A 78 7.20 1.12 -4.60
C ARG A 78 6.47 0.63 -5.84
N ASP A 79 6.78 1.20 -6.99
CA ASP A 79 6.11 0.91 -8.27
C ASP A 79 5.90 -0.59 -8.55
N ARG A 80 6.93 -1.41 -8.28
CA ARG A 80 6.83 -2.86 -8.48
C ARG A 80 5.81 -3.50 -7.55
N ALA A 81 5.77 -3.09 -6.28
CA ALA A 81 4.85 -3.62 -5.29
C ALA A 81 3.42 -3.13 -5.55
N VAL A 82 3.24 -1.86 -5.92
CA VAL A 82 1.93 -1.30 -6.30
C VAL A 82 1.38 -2.01 -7.53
N LYS A 83 2.21 -2.24 -8.57
CA LYS A 83 1.80 -3.02 -9.76
C LYS A 83 1.49 -4.47 -9.43
N ALA A 84 2.19 -5.08 -8.47
CA ALA A 84 1.89 -6.43 -8.03
C ALA A 84 0.54 -6.48 -7.29
N ALA A 85 0.26 -5.53 -6.39
CA ALA A 85 -1.03 -5.42 -5.71
C ALA A 85 -2.17 -5.21 -6.72
N ALA A 86 -1.98 -4.33 -7.71
CA ALA A 86 -2.96 -4.10 -8.77
C ALA A 86 -3.29 -5.35 -9.60
N ARG A 87 -2.36 -6.31 -9.71
CA ARG A 87 -2.60 -7.58 -10.41
C ARG A 87 -3.47 -8.55 -9.61
N GLU A 88 -3.60 -8.36 -8.31
CA GLU A 88 -4.45 -9.19 -7.45
C GLU A 88 -5.88 -8.66 -7.34
N ASP A 89 -6.13 -7.43 -7.79
CA ASP A 89 -7.45 -6.81 -7.73
C ASP A 89 -8.50 -7.64 -8.47
N GLY A 90 -9.64 -7.85 -7.80
CA GLY A 90 -10.76 -8.60 -8.36
C GLY A 90 -10.53 -10.09 -8.53
N LYS A 91 -9.33 -10.63 -8.25
CA LYS A 91 -9.13 -12.09 -8.23
C LYS A 91 -9.90 -12.71 -7.08
N CYS A 92 -10.67 -13.73 -7.42
CA CYS A 92 -11.50 -14.47 -6.49
C CYS A 92 -11.22 -15.96 -6.69
N VAL A 93 -11.08 -16.69 -5.59
CA VAL A 93 -10.91 -18.15 -5.62
C VAL A 93 -12.27 -18.79 -5.38
N LEU A 94 -12.75 -19.55 -6.37
CA LEU A 94 -13.89 -20.43 -6.20
C LEU A 94 -13.37 -21.81 -5.81
N CYS A 95 -13.63 -22.19 -4.56
CA CYS A 95 -13.38 -23.54 -4.08
C CYS A 95 -14.63 -24.38 -4.35
N CYS A 96 -14.62 -25.18 -5.42
CA CYS A 96 -15.64 -26.20 -5.62
C CYS A 96 -15.38 -27.34 -4.63
N THR A 97 -16.25 -27.46 -3.61
CA THR A 97 -16.18 -28.51 -2.58
C THR A 97 -17.06 -29.71 -2.93
N ASP A 98 -17.64 -29.74 -4.14
CA ASP A 98 -18.51 -30.83 -4.57
C ASP A 98 -17.69 -32.03 -5.07
N GLU A 99 -17.75 -33.13 -4.32
CA GLU A 99 -17.03 -34.38 -4.61
C GLU A 99 -17.66 -35.18 -5.76
N ARG A 100 -18.83 -34.77 -6.28
CA ARG A 100 -19.53 -35.45 -7.39
C ARG A 100 -19.17 -34.94 -8.78
N MET A 101 -18.34 -33.90 -8.87
CA MET A 101 -17.95 -33.22 -10.10
C MET A 101 -16.46 -33.39 -10.43
N SER A 102 -15.83 -34.48 -9.98
CA SER A 102 -14.55 -34.93 -10.55
C SER A 102 -14.83 -35.83 -11.74
N ALA A 103 -14.73 -35.28 -12.94
CA ALA A 103 -14.68 -36.03 -14.20
C ALA A 103 -13.30 -36.67 -14.41
#